data_AF-A0A7S4NXY5-F1
#
_entry.id   AF-A0A7S4NXY5-F1
#
_cell.length_a   1.000
_cell.length_b   1.000
_cell.length_c   1.000
_cell.angle_alpha   90.00
_cell.angle_beta   90.00
_cell.angle_gamma   90.00
#
_symmetry.space_group_name_H-M   'P 1'
#
loop_
_entity.id
_entity.type
_entity.pdbx_description
1 polymer ?
#
loop_
_entity_poly.entity_id
_entity_poly.type
_entity_poly.pdbx_seq_one_letter_code
_entity_poly.pdbx_strand_id
1 'polypeptide(L)'
;GSLSKHGRTWDGEARARHSERCTGRSRLTLSEKTDIIKLYYEPSSSRPPVDQKTLARMYGKSKAAISKILKPEYAHRVLSSYAKVVGAEEMTKMHLDRTKEQPGDGDSHQPAGSVNETLDGM
;
A
#
# COMPACT_ATOMS: atom_id res chain seq x y z
N GLY A 1 -39.94 -4.27 -34.34
CA GLY A 1 -40.09 -3.72 -32.98
C GLY A 1 -38.75 -3.17 -32.52
N SER A 2 -38.61 -1.84 -32.48
CA SER A 2 -37.38 -1.18 -32.02
C SER A 2 -37.44 -1.03 -30.50
N LEU A 3 -36.67 -1.85 -29.77
CA LEU A 3 -36.48 -1.68 -28.33
C LEU A 3 -35.39 -0.64 -28.09
N SER A 4 -35.80 0.63 -28.06
CA SER A 4 -34.96 1.74 -27.60
C SER A 4 -34.55 1.49 -26.15
N LYS A 5 -33.35 0.96 -25.94
CA LYS A 5 -32.69 0.88 -24.63
C LYS A 5 -32.37 2.31 -24.16
N HIS A 6 -33.36 3.00 -23.61
CA HIS A 6 -33.11 4.22 -22.86
C HIS A 6 -32.25 3.86 -21.65
N GLY A 7 -30.97 4.24 -21.70
CA GLY A 7 -30.09 4.18 -20.55
C GLY A 7 -30.76 4.95 -19.42
N ARG A 8 -31.04 4.27 -18.30
CA ARG A 8 -31.67 4.87 -17.11
C ARG A 8 -30.90 6.13 -16.73
N THR A 9 -31.50 7.28 -17.03
CA THR A 9 -31.04 8.58 -16.60
C THR A 9 -31.06 8.56 -15.07
N TRP A 10 -29.94 8.92 -14.43
CA TRP A 10 -29.89 9.04 -12.98
C TRP A 10 -30.78 10.20 -12.55
N ASP A 11 -32.01 9.91 -12.13
CA ASP A 11 -32.89 10.88 -11.51
C ASP A 11 -32.42 11.25 -10.08
N GLY A 12 -32.98 12.33 -9.53
CA GLY A 12 -32.63 12.80 -8.19
C GLY A 12 -32.88 11.76 -7.11
N GLU A 13 -33.93 10.96 -7.24
CA GLU A 13 -34.32 9.92 -6.28
C GLU A 13 -33.39 8.70 -6.34
N ALA A 14 -32.93 8.30 -7.51
CA ALA A 14 -31.92 7.26 -7.74
C ALA A 14 -30.56 7.69 -7.18
N ARG A 15 -30.21 8.98 -7.29
CA ARG A 15 -29.02 9.54 -6.63
C ARG A 15 -29.18 9.54 -5.11
N ALA A 16 -30.33 9.96 -4.58
CA ALA A 16 -30.59 9.97 -3.14
C ALA A 16 -30.49 8.55 -2.54
N ARG A 17 -31.20 7.57 -3.11
CA ARG A 17 -31.13 6.16 -2.70
C ARG A 17 -29.73 5.56 -2.82
N HIS A 18 -28.97 5.97 -3.84
CA HIS A 18 -27.57 5.56 -3.97
C HIS A 18 -26.71 6.17 -2.88
N SER A 19 -26.88 7.48 -2.64
CA SER A 19 -26.17 8.21 -1.61
C SER A 19 -26.43 7.60 -0.24
N GLU A 20 -27.70 7.40 0.16
CA GLU A 20 -28.09 6.75 1.40
C GLU A 20 -27.44 5.38 1.58
N ARG A 21 -27.41 4.55 0.53
CA ARG A 21 -26.74 3.23 0.55
C ARG A 21 -25.21 3.30 0.62
N CYS A 22 -24.63 4.43 0.27
CA CYS A 22 -23.19 4.67 0.26
C CYS A 22 -22.72 5.49 1.47
N THR A 23 -23.62 6.19 2.15
CA THR A 23 -23.36 6.88 3.41
C THR A 23 -22.85 5.87 4.44
N GLY A 24 -21.71 6.19 5.08
CA GLY A 24 -21.08 5.32 6.08
C GLY A 24 -20.25 4.16 5.53
N ARG A 25 -20.19 3.93 4.20
CA ARG A 25 -19.29 2.90 3.64
C ARG A 25 -17.87 3.42 3.51
N SER A 26 -16.95 2.84 4.27
CA SER A 26 -15.52 3.13 4.18
C SER A 26 -14.99 2.94 2.76
N ARG A 27 -14.09 3.84 2.35
CA ARG A 27 -13.39 3.73 1.06
C ARG A 27 -12.44 2.53 1.12
N LEU A 28 -12.31 1.80 0.00
CA LEU A 28 -11.28 0.76 -0.09
C LEU A 28 -9.89 1.40 0.03
N THR A 29 -9.09 0.82 0.91
CA THR A 29 -7.65 1.10 1.06
C THR A 29 -6.89 0.64 -0.19
N LEU A 30 -5.63 1.05 -0.28
CA LEU A 30 -4.77 0.65 -1.40
C LEU A 30 -4.47 -0.86 -1.38
N SER A 31 -4.32 -1.45 -0.18
CA SER A 31 -4.13 -2.89 -0.01
C SER A 31 -5.35 -3.67 -0.47
N GLU A 32 -6.56 -3.32 0.01
CA GLU A 32 -7.79 -4.03 -0.40
C GLU A 32 -8.01 -3.98 -1.92
N LYS A 33 -7.70 -2.85 -2.57
CA LYS A 33 -7.80 -2.76 -4.03
C LYS A 33 -6.80 -3.68 -4.72
N THR A 34 -5.59 -3.81 -4.19
CA THR A 34 -4.56 -4.71 -4.70
C THR A 34 -4.98 -6.17 -4.54
N ASP A 35 -5.55 -6.52 -3.39
CA ASP A 35 -6.06 -7.88 -3.14
C ASP A 35 -7.20 -8.25 -4.11
N ILE A 36 -8.13 -7.33 -4.36
CA ILE A 36 -9.20 -7.51 -5.36
C ILE A 36 -8.61 -7.82 -6.75
N ILE A 37 -7.55 -7.11 -7.16
CA ILE A 37 -6.90 -7.30 -8.46
C ILE A 37 -6.23 -8.68 -8.52
N LYS A 38 -5.46 -9.06 -7.49
CA LYS A 38 -4.77 -10.36 -7.42
C LYS A 38 -5.76 -11.53 -7.44
N LEU A 39 -6.83 -11.47 -6.63
CA LEU A 39 -7.87 -12.50 -6.59
C LEU A 39 -8.60 -12.71 -7.93
N TYR A 40 -8.62 -11.68 -8.78
CA TYR A 40 -9.28 -11.74 -10.09
C TYR A 40 -8.34 -12.22 -11.20
N TYR A 41 -7.10 -11.70 -11.24
CA TYR A 41 -6.16 -11.93 -12.34
C TYR A 41 -5.14 -13.03 -12.11
N GLU A 42 -4.85 -13.40 -10.86
CA GLU A 42 -3.84 -14.38 -10.48
C GLU A 42 -4.52 -15.63 -9.87
N PRO A 43 -5.30 -16.39 -10.65
CA PRO A 43 -5.80 -17.67 -10.17
C PRO A 43 -4.62 -18.63 -9.96
N SER A 44 -4.67 -19.41 -8.90
CA SER A 44 -3.68 -20.45 -8.62
C SER A 44 -4.30 -21.83 -8.80
N SER A 45 -3.45 -22.87 -8.89
CA SER A 45 -3.93 -24.26 -8.97
C SER A 45 -4.80 -24.67 -7.77
N SER A 46 -4.70 -23.95 -6.65
CA SER A 46 -5.49 -24.15 -5.43
C SER A 46 -6.63 -23.14 -5.24
N ARG A 47 -6.71 -22.08 -6.05
CA ARG A 47 -7.73 -21.03 -5.95
C ARG A 47 -8.26 -20.64 -7.33
N PRO A 48 -9.50 -21.03 -7.65
CA PRO A 48 -10.12 -20.59 -8.90
C PRO A 48 -10.29 -19.06 -8.91
N PRO A 49 -10.37 -18.44 -10.10
CA PRO A 49 -10.59 -17.02 -10.22
C PRO A 49 -11.88 -16.60 -9.51
N VAL A 50 -11.83 -15.55 -8.69
CA VAL A 50 -13.00 -15.06 -7.98
C VAL A 50 -13.81 -14.13 -8.89
N ASP A 51 -15.08 -14.43 -9.10
CA ASP A 51 -15.93 -13.61 -9.95
C ASP A 51 -16.25 -12.24 -9.32
N GLN A 52 -16.58 -11.24 -10.16
CA GLN A 52 -16.85 -9.88 -9.70
C GLN A 52 -18.03 -9.80 -8.71
N LYS A 53 -19.00 -10.72 -8.82
CA LYS A 53 -20.15 -10.78 -7.91
C LYS A 53 -19.70 -11.22 -6.51
N THR A 54 -18.81 -12.19 -6.42
CA THR A 54 -18.25 -12.64 -5.15
C THR A 54 -17.34 -11.59 -4.55
N LEU A 55 -16.46 -10.96 -5.33
CA LEU A 55 -15.63 -9.83 -4.87
C LEU A 55 -16.49 -8.67 -4.34
N ALA A 56 -17.58 -8.34 -5.02
CA ALA A 56 -18.50 -7.29 -4.56
C ALA A 56 -19.10 -7.61 -3.18
N ARG A 57 -19.48 -8.87 -2.94
CA ARG A 57 -20.00 -9.32 -1.63
C ARG A 57 -18.91 -9.31 -0.56
N MET A 58 -17.73 -9.86 -0.86
CA MET A 58 -16.61 -9.97 0.08
C MET A 58 -16.17 -8.59 0.62
N TYR A 59 -16.09 -7.59 -0.26
CA TYR A 59 -15.63 -6.25 0.11
C TYR A 59 -16.78 -5.26 0.40
N GLY A 60 -18.03 -5.74 0.44
CA GLY A 60 -19.22 -4.90 0.67
C GLY A 60 -19.37 -3.75 -0.35
N LYS A 61 -18.94 -3.96 -1.59
CA LYS A 61 -18.99 -2.96 -2.68
C LYS A 61 -19.97 -3.34 -3.77
N SER A 62 -20.30 -2.37 -4.62
CA SER A 62 -21.12 -2.65 -5.79
C SER A 62 -20.30 -3.33 -6.89
N LYS A 63 -20.97 -4.12 -7.74
CA LYS A 63 -20.33 -4.71 -8.93
C LYS A 63 -19.68 -3.65 -9.83
N ALA A 64 -20.29 -2.46 -9.93
CA ALA A 64 -19.74 -1.34 -10.69
C ALA A 64 -18.43 -0.80 -10.09
N ALA A 65 -18.33 -0.75 -8.76
CA ALA A 65 -17.09 -0.36 -8.08
C ALA A 65 -15.97 -1.39 -8.31
N ILE A 66 -16.28 -2.69 -8.20
CA ILE A 66 -15.33 -3.76 -8.52
C ILE A 66 -14.91 -3.69 -10.00
N SER A 67 -15.86 -3.53 -10.92
CA SER A 67 -15.57 -3.38 -12.35
C SER A 67 -14.65 -2.19 -12.64
N LYS A 68 -14.79 -1.06 -11.93
CA LYS A 68 -13.86 0.08 -12.07
C LYS A 68 -12.45 -0.26 -11.60
N ILE A 69 -12.32 -1.04 -10.52
CA ILE A 69 -11.01 -1.47 -9.98
C ILE A 69 -10.30 -2.40 -10.96
N LEU A 70 -11.07 -3.32 -11.57
CA LEU A 70 -10.58 -4.30 -12.52
C LEU A 70 -10.38 -3.75 -13.94
N LYS A 71 -10.57 -2.44 -14.19
CA LYS A 71 -10.17 -1.86 -15.47
C LYS A 71 -8.64 -1.93 -15.57
N PRO A 72 -8.06 -2.42 -16.67
CA PRO A 72 -6.61 -2.59 -16.78
C PRO A 72 -5.82 -1.34 -16.38
N GLU A 73 -6.21 -0.18 -16.91
CA GLU A 73 -5.51 1.09 -16.68
C GLU A 73 -5.58 1.52 -15.21
N TYR A 74 -6.69 1.22 -14.53
CA TYR A 74 -6.84 1.53 -13.11
C TYR A 74 -6.11 0.52 -12.24
N ALA A 75 -6.18 -0.77 -12.57
CA ALA A 75 -5.49 -1.84 -11.87
C ALA A 75 -3.96 -1.63 -11.89
N HIS A 76 -3.39 -1.30 -13.06
CA HIS A 76 -1.97 -0.98 -13.20
C HIS A 76 -1.55 0.19 -12.30
N ARG A 77 -2.37 1.25 -12.23
CA ARG A 77 -2.09 2.40 -11.34
C ARG A 77 -2.13 2.02 -9.88
N VAL A 78 -3.11 1.21 -9.46
CA VAL A 78 -3.22 0.71 -8.09
C VAL A 78 -1.99 -0.10 -7.71
N LEU A 79 -1.60 -1.07 -8.54
CA LEU A 79 -0.42 -1.91 -8.30
C LEU A 79 0.86 -1.09 -8.25
N SER A 80 1.03 -0.13 -9.17
CA SER A 80 2.19 0.76 -9.20
C SER A 80 2.28 1.63 -7.93
N SER A 81 1.15 2.19 -7.49
CA SER A 81 1.12 2.96 -6.24
C SER A 81 1.39 2.09 -5.02
N TYR A 82 0.88 0.86 -4.99
CA TYR A 82 1.12 -0.07 -3.90
C TYR A 82 2.60 -0.44 -3.79
N ALA A 83 3.25 -0.77 -4.91
CA ALA A 83 4.68 -1.06 -4.96
C ALA A 83 5.55 0.11 -4.44
N LYS A 84 5.18 1.36 -4.76
CA LYS A 84 5.87 2.55 -4.24
C LYS A 84 5.75 2.70 -2.72
N VAL A 85 4.57 2.42 -2.17
CA VAL A 85 4.33 2.50 -0.72
C VAL A 85 5.12 1.43 0.00
N VAL A 86 5.03 0.18 -0.45
CA VAL A 86 5.77 -0.95 0.17
C VAL A 86 7.29 -0.73 0.08
N GLY A 87 7.79 -0.29 -1.08
CA GLY A 87 9.22 0.03 -1.23
C GLY A 87 9.68 1.20 -0.37
N ALA A 88 8.82 2.19 -0.11
CA ALA A 88 9.14 3.30 0.80
C ALA A 88 9.14 2.87 2.28
N GLU A 89 8.21 2.00 2.68
CA GLU A 89 8.16 1.42 4.04
C GLU A 89 9.38 0.54 4.34
N GLU A 90 9.92 -0.16 3.33
CA GLU A 90 11.13 -0.96 3.49
C GLU A 90 12.37 -0.07 3.72
N MET A 91 12.48 1.06 3.00
CA MET A 91 13.57 2.02 3.18
C MET A 91 13.54 2.73 4.54
N THR A 92 12.36 3.07 5.06
CA THR A 92 12.25 3.68 6.40
C THR A 92 12.60 2.70 7.50
N LYS A 93 12.28 1.41 7.33
CA LYS A 93 12.66 0.35 8.28
C LYS A 93 14.17 0.11 8.33
N MET A 94 14.86 0.13 7.18
CA MET A 94 16.34 0.04 7.14
C MET A 94 17.03 1.24 7.79
N HIS A 95 16.46 2.44 7.69
CA HIS A 95 17.03 3.64 8.32
C HIS A 95 16.89 3.62 9.85
N LEU A 96 15.85 2.99 10.39
CA LEU A 96 15.63 2.87 11.83
C LEU A 96 16.48 1.75 12.47
N ASP A 97 16.75 0.67 11.74
CA ASP A 97 17.59 -0.44 12.22
C ASP A 97 19.07 -0.05 12.32
N ARG A 98 19.55 0.82 11.41
CA ARG A 98 20.92 1.35 11.43
C ARG A 98 21.24 2.20 12.67
N THR A 99 20.25 2.74 13.37
CA THR A 99 20.46 3.55 14.58
C THR A 99 20.60 2.74 15.88
N LYS A 100 20.54 1.40 15.84
CA LYS A 100 20.50 0.57 17.06
C LYS A 100 21.77 -0.21 17.41
N GLU A 101 22.83 -0.11 16.61
CA GLU A 101 24.07 -0.87 16.81
C GLU A 101 25.29 0.06 16.94
N GLN A 102 25.40 0.79 18.05
CA GLN A 102 26.69 1.23 18.58
C GLN A 102 26.84 0.76 20.03
N PRO A 103 27.43 -0.43 20.27
CA PRO A 103 28.10 -0.71 21.53
C PRO A 103 29.40 0.09 21.57
N GLY A 104 29.40 1.16 22.37
CA GLY A 104 30.60 1.94 22.68
C GLY A 104 31.43 1.25 23.75
N ASP A 105 32.06 0.13 23.40
CA ASP A 105 33.12 -0.49 24.20
C ASP A 105 34.47 -0.06 23.62
N GLY A 106 35.13 0.87 24.30
CA GLY A 106 36.37 1.50 23.84
C GLY A 106 37.17 2.10 24.99
N ASP A 107 37.58 1.21 25.89
CA ASP A 107 38.72 1.29 26.80
C ASP A 107 39.67 2.49 26.55
N SER A 108 39.73 3.42 27.49
CA SER A 108 40.73 4.49 27.53
C SER A 108 41.52 4.38 28.82
N HIS A 109 42.46 3.44 28.83
CA HIS A 109 43.54 3.37 29.80
C HIS A 109 44.70 4.25 29.30
N GLN A 110 44.95 5.40 29.92
CA GLN A 110 46.26 6.06 29.88
C GLN A 110 46.60 6.65 31.25
N PRO A 111 47.56 6.09 32.00
CA PRO A 111 48.20 6.80 33.10
C PRO A 111 49.35 7.69 32.61
N ALA A 112 49.58 8.74 33.40
CA ALA A 112 50.48 9.86 33.18
C ALA A 112 51.98 9.55 33.36
N GLY A 113 52.81 10.48 32.87
CA GLY A 113 54.27 10.60 33.15
C GLY A 113 55.10 10.41 31.87
N SER A 114 55.60 11.44 31.17
CA SER A 114 56.47 12.55 31.57
C SER A 114 57.85 12.09 32.09
N VAL A 115 58.75 11.80 31.15
CA VAL A 115 60.19 12.14 31.08
C VAL A 115 60.60 11.75 29.64
N ASN A 116 61.31 12.56 28.85
CA ASN A 116 62.77 12.65 28.89
C ASN A 116 63.28 13.98 28.31
N GLU A 117 64.22 14.52 29.06
CA GLU A 117 65.24 15.53 28.77
C GLU A 117 66.18 15.12 27.62
N THR A 118 66.59 16.07 26.75
CA THR A 118 67.87 16.16 25.97
C THR A 118 67.74 17.37 25.02
N LEU A 119 68.33 18.54 25.33
CA LEU A 119 69.66 19.07 24.95
C LEU A 119 69.92 19.26 23.43
N ASP A 120 69.98 20.53 23.00
CA ASP A 120 70.94 21.23 22.08
C ASP A 120 70.24 22.49 21.51
N GLY A 121 70.79 23.69 21.41
CA GLY A 121 72.11 24.25 21.65
C GLY A 121 72.12 25.71 21.17
N MET A 122 72.84 26.59 21.87
CA MET A 122 73.41 27.87 21.41
C MET A 122 74.48 28.30 22.41
#